data_AF-A0A6I1YG75-F1
#
_entry.id   AF-A0A6I1YG75-F1
#
_cell.length_a   1.000
_cell.length_b   1.000
_cell.length_c   1.000
_cell.angle_alpha   90.00
_cell.angle_beta   90.00
_cell.angle_gamma   90.00
#
_symmetry.space_group_name_H-M   'P 1'
#
loop_
_entity.id
_entity.type
_entity.pdbx_description
1 polymer ?
#
loop_
_entity_poly.entity_id
_entity_poly.type
_entity_poly.pdbx_seq_one_letter_code
_entity_poly.pdbx_strand_id
1 'polypeptide(L)'
;MSVASVPGRAWLSEQDCDLDAFRALIDRTTRLMDYPHAASVAENVLVYEGERLRAGGDRDALRAELVRAFADGPGIVVVRGAYPDPAVVDRVTAVFEALIAEQRASGATAGDHFAQPGANDRVWNALEKTALYDPEAFAGYYANDVLALVCSAWLGPGYQVTSQVNVVNPGGAGQTAHRDYHLGFLSNATAAAYPAHVHRLSPVLTLQGAVAHCDMPVESGPTLYLPYSQRYEPGYLAWRLPEFQAYFEAHHVQLPLAKGDAAFFNPALFHAAGTNRTADVRRTANLLQVSSAFGRAMETVDREAVANAVFPVLLGRAAEGAGEAWLENVIAASAEGYPFPTNLDSDPPVDGLAPPAQADVLRRAVREKWTPERLRAELRAGAERRES
;
A
#
# COMPACT_ATOMS: atom_id res chain seq x y z
N MET A 1 -17.04 -15.09 4.97
CA MET A 1 -17.59 -14.09 5.90
C MET A 1 -18.88 -14.62 6.49
N SER A 2 -18.82 -15.30 7.64
CA SER A 2 -20.04 -15.52 8.41
C SER A 2 -20.23 -14.29 9.28
N VAL A 3 -21.24 -13.47 8.98
CA VAL A 3 -21.74 -12.42 9.88
C VAL A 3 -22.59 -13.08 10.99
N ALA A 4 -22.17 -14.25 11.48
CA ALA A 4 -22.75 -14.88 12.64
C ALA A 4 -22.19 -14.18 13.88
N SER A 5 -23.07 -13.41 14.50
CA SER A 5 -22.92 -12.73 15.78
C SER A 5 -22.21 -13.57 16.84
N VAL A 6 -20.93 -13.26 17.08
CA VAL A 6 -20.46 -13.25 18.47
C VAL A 6 -21.07 -11.98 19.08
N PRO A 7 -21.75 -12.03 20.25
CA PRO A 7 -22.28 -10.84 20.90
C PRO A 7 -21.12 -10.01 21.44
N GLY A 8 -20.44 -9.28 20.55
CA GLY A 8 -19.43 -8.30 20.89
C GLY A 8 -20.07 -7.01 21.37
N ARG A 9 -19.35 -6.26 22.21
CA ARG A 9 -19.78 -4.91 22.64
C ARG A 9 -19.95 -4.02 21.40
N ALA A 10 -21.00 -3.20 21.40
CA ALA A 10 -21.23 -2.25 20.30
C ALA A 10 -20.11 -1.20 20.19
N TRP A 11 -19.42 -0.94 21.31
CA TRP A 11 -18.41 0.09 21.52
C TRP A 11 -17.19 -0.50 22.22
N LEU A 12 -16.00 -0.07 21.82
CA LEU A 12 -14.72 -0.44 22.41
C LEU A 12 -14.15 0.71 23.23
N SER A 13 -13.38 0.40 24.26
CA SER A 13 -12.71 1.36 25.13
C SER A 13 -11.32 0.84 25.52
N GLU A 14 -10.51 1.69 26.14
CA GLU A 14 -9.21 1.27 26.68
C GLU A 14 -9.34 0.18 27.76
N GLN A 15 -10.48 0.11 28.47
CA GLN A 15 -10.73 -0.95 29.48
C GLN A 15 -10.91 -2.33 28.85
N ASP A 16 -11.15 -2.40 27.54
CA ASP A 16 -11.21 -3.65 26.78
C ASP A 16 -9.81 -4.12 26.34
N CYS A 17 -8.76 -3.31 26.56
CA CYS A 17 -7.38 -3.66 26.23
C CYS A 17 -6.79 -4.60 27.29
N ASP A 18 -6.98 -5.89 27.08
CA ASP A 18 -6.35 -6.99 27.82
C ASP A 18 -5.06 -7.48 27.13
N LEU A 19 -3.91 -7.31 27.80
CA LEU A 19 -2.61 -7.74 27.30
C LEU A 19 -2.45 -9.27 27.22
N ASP A 20 -3.08 -10.03 28.11
CA ASP A 20 -2.98 -11.50 28.07
C ASP A 20 -3.77 -12.07 26.90
N ALA A 21 -4.94 -11.48 26.59
CA ALA A 21 -5.67 -11.78 25.36
C ALA A 21 -4.86 -11.42 24.10
N PHE A 22 -4.10 -10.32 24.14
CA PHE A 22 -3.19 -9.94 23.05
C PHE A 22 -2.05 -10.94 22.88
N ARG A 23 -1.37 -11.31 23.96
CA ARG A 23 -0.29 -12.32 23.97
C ARG A 23 -0.72 -13.64 23.33
N ALA A 24 -1.90 -14.13 23.71
CA ALA A 24 -2.45 -15.36 23.14
C ALA A 24 -2.68 -15.31 21.61
N LEU A 25 -2.82 -14.10 21.02
CA LEU A 25 -2.84 -13.92 19.57
C LEU A 25 -1.44 -13.97 18.97
N ILE A 26 -0.45 -13.36 19.63
CA ILE A 26 0.93 -13.27 19.13
C ILE A 26 1.67 -14.61 19.24
N ASP A 27 1.41 -15.40 20.29
CA ASP A 27 2.05 -16.71 20.55
C ASP A 27 1.68 -17.82 19.55
N ARG A 28 1.00 -17.47 18.45
CA ARG A 28 0.65 -18.39 17.37
C ARG A 28 1.86 -18.73 16.52
N THR A 29 1.84 -19.93 15.93
CA THR A 29 2.84 -20.38 14.97
C THR A 29 2.20 -20.51 13.58
N THR A 30 2.77 -19.80 12.62
CA THR A 30 2.42 -19.89 11.20
C THR A 30 3.03 -21.18 10.64
N ARG A 31 2.17 -22.09 10.17
CA ARG A 31 2.63 -23.36 9.58
C ARG A 31 2.64 -23.23 8.06
N LEU A 32 3.79 -23.49 7.44
CA LEU A 32 3.94 -23.41 5.99
C LEU A 32 2.94 -24.29 5.23
N MET A 33 2.55 -25.45 5.79
CA MET A 33 1.58 -26.35 5.17
C MET A 33 0.18 -25.74 4.96
N ASP A 34 -0.17 -24.69 5.72
CA ASP A 34 -1.44 -23.99 5.60
C ASP A 34 -1.42 -22.94 4.46
N TYR A 35 -0.25 -22.72 3.86
CA TYR A 35 0.05 -21.73 2.82
C TYR A 35 0.87 -22.35 1.69
N PRO A 36 0.28 -23.26 0.88
CA PRO A 36 1.00 -24.02 -0.14
C PRO A 36 1.68 -23.19 -1.23
N HIS A 37 1.30 -21.92 -1.42
CA HIS A 37 1.96 -21.04 -2.38
C HIS A 37 3.15 -20.29 -1.78
N ALA A 38 3.25 -20.19 -0.45
CA ALA A 38 4.42 -19.64 0.22
C ALA A 38 5.64 -20.55 0.04
N ALA A 39 6.81 -19.94 -0.11
CA ALA A 39 8.07 -20.67 -0.23
C ALA A 39 8.64 -21.05 1.14
N SER A 40 8.43 -20.21 2.15
CA SER A 40 8.88 -20.44 3.52
C SER A 40 8.11 -19.57 4.52
N VAL A 41 8.29 -19.87 5.81
CA VAL A 41 7.90 -19.00 6.93
C VAL A 41 9.16 -18.61 7.67
N ALA A 42 9.38 -17.32 7.89
CA ALA A 42 10.47 -16.79 8.70
C ALA A 42 9.90 -15.89 9.79
N GLU A 43 10.10 -16.24 11.06
CA GLU A 43 9.58 -15.46 12.20
C GLU A 43 8.07 -15.12 12.08
N ASN A 44 7.25 -16.14 11.77
CA ASN A 44 5.81 -15.99 11.46
C ASN A 44 5.45 -15.16 10.23
N VAL A 45 6.42 -14.65 9.46
CA VAL A 45 6.18 -13.96 8.19
C VAL A 45 6.18 -14.97 7.04
N LEU A 46 5.13 -14.94 6.23
CA LEU A 46 5.04 -15.73 5.01
C LEU A 46 5.93 -15.12 3.92
N VAL A 47 6.83 -15.92 3.37
CA VAL A 47 7.74 -15.51 2.31
C VAL A 47 7.35 -16.22 1.01
N TYR A 48 7.06 -15.44 -0.03
CA TYR A 48 6.74 -15.90 -1.37
C TYR A 48 7.89 -15.57 -2.34
N GLU A 49 8.00 -16.34 -3.42
CA GLU A 49 8.87 -16.00 -4.55
C GLU A 49 8.08 -15.29 -5.64
N GLY A 50 8.51 -14.08 -6.03
CA GLY A 50 7.85 -13.30 -7.08
C GLY A 50 7.77 -14.04 -8.41
N GLU A 51 8.78 -14.85 -8.74
CA GLU A 51 8.75 -15.71 -9.94
C GLU A 51 7.57 -16.69 -9.91
N ARG A 52 7.35 -17.37 -8.78
CA ARG A 52 6.24 -18.33 -8.63
C ARG A 52 4.88 -17.64 -8.67
N LEU A 53 4.78 -16.44 -8.10
CA LEU A 53 3.54 -15.65 -8.18
C LEU A 53 3.20 -15.20 -9.61
N ARG A 54 4.23 -14.98 -10.45
CA ARG A 54 4.08 -14.58 -11.86
C ARG A 54 3.90 -15.76 -12.82
N ALA A 55 4.49 -16.92 -12.53
CA ALA A 55 4.52 -18.09 -13.42
C ALA A 55 3.12 -18.66 -13.78
N GLY A 56 2.06 -18.18 -13.14
CA GLY A 56 0.71 -18.69 -13.33
C GLY A 56 0.47 -19.99 -12.56
N GLY A 57 -0.81 -20.34 -12.40
CA GLY A 57 -1.26 -21.43 -11.55
C GLY A 57 -2.73 -21.25 -11.18
N ASP A 58 -3.17 -21.88 -10.10
CA ASP A 58 -4.50 -21.65 -9.53
C ASP A 58 -4.56 -20.26 -8.88
N ARG A 59 -4.90 -19.25 -9.69
CA ARG A 59 -4.95 -17.84 -9.27
C ARG A 59 -5.98 -17.59 -8.18
N ASP A 60 -7.08 -18.34 -8.16
CA ASP A 60 -8.13 -18.17 -7.16
C ASP A 60 -7.70 -18.75 -5.82
N ALA A 61 -7.05 -19.92 -5.82
CA ALA A 61 -6.44 -20.48 -4.61
C ALA A 61 -5.37 -19.56 -4.02
N LEU A 62 -4.49 -19.00 -4.86
CA LEU A 62 -3.47 -18.04 -4.45
C LEU A 62 -4.08 -16.75 -3.85
N ARG A 63 -5.10 -16.18 -4.50
CA ARG A 63 -5.81 -15.00 -3.97
C ARG A 63 -6.47 -15.30 -2.63
N ALA A 64 -7.13 -16.44 -2.50
CA ALA A 64 -7.75 -16.86 -1.24
C ALA A 64 -6.71 -17.08 -0.13
N GLU A 65 -5.53 -17.59 -0.46
CA GLU A 65 -4.40 -17.74 0.47
C GLU A 65 -3.85 -16.39 0.95
N LEU A 66 -3.65 -15.43 0.04
CA LEU A 66 -3.24 -14.06 0.38
C LEU A 66 -4.27 -13.37 1.28
N VAL A 67 -5.57 -13.49 0.96
CA VAL A 67 -6.66 -12.97 1.81
C VAL A 67 -6.60 -13.60 3.21
N ARG A 68 -6.40 -14.93 3.29
CA ARG A 68 -6.24 -15.62 4.57
C ARG A 68 -5.01 -15.12 5.34
N ALA A 69 -3.89 -14.89 4.66
CA ALA A 69 -2.67 -14.38 5.28
C ALA A 69 -2.89 -13.01 5.95
N PHE A 70 -3.61 -12.09 5.29
CA PHE A 70 -3.88 -10.75 5.82
C PHE A 70 -5.00 -10.67 6.86
N ALA A 71 -6.06 -11.49 6.72
CA ALA A 71 -7.21 -11.48 7.62
C ALA A 71 -6.96 -12.33 8.88
N ASP A 72 -6.88 -13.65 8.70
CA ASP A 72 -6.88 -14.62 9.81
C ASP A 72 -5.47 -15.11 10.18
N GLY A 73 -4.52 -14.91 9.27
CA GLY A 73 -3.13 -15.34 9.37
C GLY A 73 -2.22 -14.31 10.07
N PRO A 74 -0.92 -14.32 9.74
CA PRO A 74 0.07 -13.46 10.40
C PRO A 74 -0.09 -11.96 10.11
N GLY A 75 -0.91 -11.58 9.13
CA GLY A 75 -1.16 -10.17 8.79
C GLY A 75 -0.06 -9.54 7.95
N ILE A 76 0.96 -10.30 7.54
CA ILE A 76 2.10 -9.83 6.74
C ILE A 76 2.59 -10.93 5.79
N VAL A 77 3.01 -10.50 4.60
CA VAL A 77 3.74 -11.31 3.63
C VAL A 77 4.94 -10.55 3.09
N VAL A 78 6.00 -11.26 2.74
CA VAL A 78 7.15 -10.73 1.99
C VAL A 78 7.22 -11.49 0.66
N VAL A 79 7.42 -10.76 -0.43
CA VAL A 79 7.66 -11.32 -1.75
C VAL A 79 9.08 -11.01 -2.18
N ARG A 80 9.92 -12.06 -2.23
CA ARG A 80 11.28 -11.95 -2.74
C ARG A 80 11.28 -11.80 -4.26
N GLY A 81 12.10 -10.90 -4.79
CA GLY A 81 12.13 -10.61 -6.22
C GLY A 81 10.76 -10.19 -6.76
N ALA A 82 10.02 -9.40 -5.98
CA ALA A 82 8.76 -8.79 -6.44
C ALA A 82 9.00 -7.98 -7.72
N TYR A 83 10.15 -7.30 -7.79
CA TYR A 83 10.73 -6.73 -9.00
C TYR A 83 11.88 -7.62 -9.48
N PRO A 84 11.68 -8.43 -10.55
CA PRO A 84 12.72 -9.34 -11.03
C PRO A 84 13.87 -8.62 -11.75
N ASP A 85 13.61 -7.46 -12.33
CA ASP A 85 14.62 -6.59 -12.93
C ASP A 85 14.91 -5.41 -11.97
N PRO A 86 16.06 -5.41 -11.27
CA PRO A 86 16.45 -4.30 -10.41
C PRO A 86 16.53 -2.96 -11.13
N ALA A 87 16.77 -2.94 -12.45
CA ALA A 87 16.86 -1.71 -13.21
C ALA A 87 15.53 -0.93 -13.24
N VAL A 88 14.39 -1.62 -13.10
CA VAL A 88 13.08 -0.96 -12.92
C VAL A 88 13.04 -0.15 -11.62
N VAL A 89 13.56 -0.73 -10.54
CA VAL A 89 13.65 -0.09 -9.23
C VAL A 89 14.68 1.03 -9.25
N ASP A 90 15.83 0.84 -9.90
CA ASP A 90 16.89 1.85 -10.02
C ASP A 90 16.39 3.10 -10.76
N ARG A 91 15.61 2.95 -11.85
CA ARG A 91 15.02 4.09 -12.56
C ARG A 91 14.11 4.94 -11.67
N VAL A 92 13.22 4.32 -10.91
CA VAL A 92 12.35 5.05 -9.98
C VAL A 92 13.13 5.60 -8.77
N THR A 93 14.19 4.91 -8.34
CA THR A 93 15.10 5.43 -7.31
C THR A 93 15.75 6.73 -7.77
N ALA A 94 16.21 6.81 -9.02
CA ALA A 94 16.78 8.04 -9.57
C ALA A 94 15.77 9.20 -9.61
N VAL A 95 14.50 8.92 -9.93
CA VAL A 95 13.41 9.92 -9.83
C VAL A 95 13.24 10.41 -8.39
N PHE A 96 13.23 9.51 -7.41
CA PHE A 96 13.12 9.89 -6.01
C PHE A 96 14.31 10.74 -5.53
N GLU A 97 15.53 10.38 -5.92
CA GLU A 97 16.73 11.14 -5.59
C GLU A 97 16.69 12.55 -6.20
N ALA A 98 16.22 12.69 -7.45
CA ALA A 98 16.04 13.97 -8.10
C ALA A 98 14.98 14.83 -7.36
N LEU A 99 13.81 14.26 -7.04
CA LEU A 99 12.77 14.94 -6.28
C LEU A 99 13.26 15.41 -4.90
N ILE A 100 14.03 14.57 -4.20
CA ILE A 100 14.63 14.94 -2.90
C ILE A 100 15.65 16.08 -3.07
N ALA A 101 16.48 16.03 -4.11
CA ALA A 101 17.45 17.09 -4.39
C ALA A 101 16.76 18.43 -4.70
N GLU A 102 15.68 18.42 -5.49
CA GLU A 102 14.86 19.61 -5.80
C GLU A 102 14.17 20.18 -4.55
N GLN A 103 13.61 19.32 -3.69
CA GLN A 103 13.02 19.74 -2.41
C GLN A 103 14.05 20.43 -1.51
N ARG A 104 15.26 19.86 -1.39
CA ARG A 104 16.35 20.48 -0.63
C ARG A 104 16.81 21.81 -1.22
N ALA A 105 16.94 21.88 -2.55
CA ALA A 105 17.36 23.10 -3.24
C ALA A 105 16.33 24.25 -3.12
N SER A 106 15.04 23.94 -3.05
CA SER A 106 13.96 24.93 -2.88
C SER A 106 13.80 25.41 -1.42
N GLY A 107 14.49 24.79 -0.46
CA GLY A 107 14.34 25.10 0.97
C GLY A 107 13.02 24.60 1.58
N ALA A 108 12.25 23.79 0.85
CA ALA A 108 11.04 23.17 1.36
C ALA A 108 11.40 22.10 2.40
N THR A 109 10.96 22.29 3.65
CA THR A 109 11.01 21.22 4.66
C THR A 109 9.80 20.31 4.47
N ALA A 110 10.02 19.11 3.93
CA ALA A 110 9.01 18.06 3.98
C ALA A 110 8.93 17.58 5.43
N GLY A 111 7.83 17.88 6.14
CA GLY A 111 7.62 17.37 7.48
C GLY A 111 7.55 15.84 7.49
N ASP A 112 8.22 15.21 8.45
CA ASP A 112 8.00 13.82 8.86
C ASP A 112 7.32 13.88 10.23
N HIS A 113 6.08 13.39 10.34
CA HIS A 113 5.35 13.40 11.61
C HIS A 113 6.02 12.52 12.69
N PHE A 114 6.96 11.66 12.29
CA PHE A 114 7.54 10.64 13.16
C PHE A 114 9.06 10.79 13.39
N ALA A 115 9.73 11.78 12.79
CA ALA A 115 11.18 11.97 12.94
C ALA A 115 11.58 13.42 13.16
N GLN A 116 12.76 13.62 13.76
CA GLN A 116 13.37 14.93 13.89
C GLN A 116 13.71 15.50 12.49
N PRO A 117 13.57 16.83 12.25
CA PRO A 117 13.93 17.43 10.98
C PRO A 117 15.35 17.07 10.53
N GLY A 118 15.49 16.55 9.30
CA GLY A 118 16.78 16.17 8.71
C GLY A 118 17.25 14.74 9.03
N ALA A 119 16.58 13.99 9.92
CA ALA A 119 16.91 12.59 10.17
C ALA A 119 16.51 11.68 8.98
N ASN A 120 15.40 12.00 8.31
CA ASN A 120 14.87 11.26 7.17
C ASN A 120 14.63 12.19 5.98
N ASP A 121 14.74 11.66 4.76
CA ASP A 121 14.18 12.31 3.57
C ASP A 121 12.80 11.71 3.26
N ARG A 122 11.84 12.56 2.93
CA ARG A 122 10.46 12.18 2.64
C ARG A 122 9.97 12.83 1.35
N VAL A 123 9.41 12.01 0.46
CA VAL A 123 8.64 12.50 -0.69
C VAL A 123 7.18 12.08 -0.51
N TRP A 124 6.33 13.04 -0.15
CA TRP A 124 4.87 12.88 -0.17
C TRP A 124 4.35 12.88 -1.61
N ASN A 125 3.23 12.21 -1.86
CA ASN A 125 2.62 12.02 -3.18
C ASN A 125 3.62 11.59 -4.24
N ALA A 126 4.42 10.58 -3.91
CA ALA A 126 5.49 10.09 -4.78
C ALA A 126 4.93 9.41 -6.04
N LEU A 127 3.73 8.82 -5.95
CA LEU A 127 3.03 8.25 -7.10
C LEU A 127 2.82 9.30 -8.20
N GLU A 128 2.13 10.40 -7.88
CA GLU A 128 1.83 11.46 -8.84
C GLU A 128 3.11 12.11 -9.35
N LYS A 129 4.01 12.47 -8.44
CA LYS A 129 5.28 13.12 -8.81
C LYS A 129 6.11 12.23 -9.74
N THR A 130 6.15 10.92 -9.52
CA THR A 130 6.86 10.01 -10.43
C THR A 130 6.20 9.97 -11.80
N ALA A 131 4.87 9.89 -11.87
CA ALA A 131 4.14 9.90 -13.14
C ALA A 131 4.37 11.17 -13.94
N LEU A 132 4.44 12.33 -13.28
CA LEU A 132 4.68 13.62 -13.94
C LEU A 132 6.15 13.85 -14.30
N TYR A 133 7.08 13.32 -13.50
CA TYR A 133 8.52 13.48 -13.71
C TYR A 133 9.05 12.57 -14.81
N ASP A 134 8.72 11.28 -14.74
CA ASP A 134 9.13 10.26 -15.71
C ASP A 134 8.00 9.22 -15.90
N PRO A 135 7.10 9.45 -16.87
CA PRO A 135 6.00 8.54 -17.17
C PRO A 135 6.44 7.12 -17.58
N GLU A 136 7.62 6.96 -18.18
CA GLU A 136 8.15 5.64 -18.58
C GLU A 136 8.65 4.85 -17.37
N ALA A 137 9.39 5.51 -16.46
CA ALA A 137 9.79 4.90 -15.20
C ALA A 137 8.56 4.54 -14.36
N PHE A 138 7.57 5.42 -14.29
CA PHE A 138 6.29 5.15 -13.63
C PHE A 138 5.61 3.90 -14.21
N ALA A 139 5.39 3.85 -15.52
CA ALA A 139 4.69 2.75 -16.16
C ALA A 139 5.44 1.44 -16.00
N GLY A 140 6.77 1.43 -16.17
CA GLY A 140 7.60 0.25 -15.95
C GLY A 140 7.53 -0.27 -14.50
N TYR A 141 7.42 0.63 -13.52
CA TYR A 141 7.38 0.27 -12.09
C TYR A 141 6.01 -0.23 -11.64
N TYR A 142 4.93 0.40 -12.10
CA TYR A 142 3.56 0.06 -11.68
C TYR A 142 2.87 -0.96 -12.57
N ALA A 143 3.48 -1.36 -13.71
CA ALA A 143 3.05 -2.54 -14.46
C ALA A 143 3.31 -3.89 -13.73
N ASN A 144 3.78 -3.84 -12.48
CA ASN A 144 4.21 -5.01 -11.71
C ASN A 144 3.06 -5.96 -11.34
N ASP A 145 3.10 -7.19 -11.87
CA ASP A 145 2.08 -8.23 -11.64
C ASP A 145 1.96 -8.69 -10.19
N VAL A 146 3.04 -8.62 -9.40
CA VAL A 146 3.01 -8.97 -7.98
C VAL A 146 2.23 -7.92 -7.20
N LEU A 147 2.50 -6.63 -7.43
CA LEU A 147 1.73 -5.54 -6.82
C LEU A 147 0.25 -5.70 -7.17
N ALA A 148 -0.08 -5.85 -8.46
CA ALA A 148 -1.45 -5.97 -8.93
C ALA A 148 -2.17 -7.21 -8.36
N LEU A 149 -1.50 -8.36 -8.31
CA LEU A 149 -2.02 -9.59 -7.68
C LEU A 149 -2.39 -9.33 -6.22
N VAL A 150 -1.42 -8.85 -5.42
CA VAL A 150 -1.59 -8.75 -3.97
C VAL A 150 -2.66 -7.71 -3.64
N CYS A 151 -2.64 -6.56 -4.32
CA CYS A 151 -3.64 -5.51 -4.14
C CYS A 151 -5.04 -5.98 -4.54
N SER A 152 -5.20 -6.56 -5.73
CA SER A 152 -6.52 -7.04 -6.19
C SER A 152 -7.07 -8.21 -5.38
N ALA A 153 -6.19 -9.07 -4.83
CA ALA A 153 -6.60 -10.16 -3.95
C ALA A 153 -7.27 -9.63 -2.67
N TRP A 154 -6.69 -8.59 -2.06
CA TRP A 154 -7.18 -8.04 -0.79
C TRP A 154 -8.29 -6.99 -0.96
N LEU A 155 -8.12 -6.07 -1.91
CA LEU A 155 -8.93 -4.86 -2.03
C LEU A 155 -10.02 -4.95 -3.11
N GLY A 156 -9.93 -5.95 -3.98
CA GLY A 156 -10.74 -6.06 -5.18
C GLY A 156 -10.27 -5.16 -6.32
N PRO A 157 -11.04 -5.07 -7.42
CA PRO A 157 -10.74 -4.20 -8.53
C PRO A 157 -10.92 -2.73 -8.16
N GLY A 158 -10.36 -1.83 -8.97
CA GLY A 158 -10.47 -0.38 -8.77
C GLY A 158 -9.77 0.13 -7.51
N TYR A 159 -8.81 -0.65 -6.97
CA TYR A 159 -7.97 -0.19 -5.89
C TYR A 159 -7.20 1.07 -6.30
N GLN A 160 -6.84 1.89 -5.32
CA GLN A 160 -6.18 3.17 -5.52
C GLN A 160 -4.81 3.14 -4.87
N VAL A 161 -3.76 3.23 -5.68
CA VAL A 161 -2.37 3.28 -5.19
C VAL A 161 -2.04 4.70 -4.78
N THR A 162 -1.56 4.89 -3.56
CA THR A 162 -0.80 6.09 -3.15
C THR A 162 0.58 5.65 -2.68
N SER A 163 1.57 6.53 -2.79
CA SER A 163 2.92 6.17 -2.36
C SER A 163 3.73 7.33 -1.82
N GLN A 164 4.63 6.99 -0.89
CA GLN A 164 5.46 7.94 -0.17
C GLN A 164 6.86 7.35 0.00
N VAL A 165 7.88 8.12 -0.38
CA VAL A 165 9.27 7.67 -0.25
C VAL A 165 9.74 7.92 1.16
N ASN A 166 10.32 6.91 1.80
CA ASN A 166 10.98 7.02 3.07
C ASN A 166 12.47 6.69 2.94
N VAL A 167 13.34 7.66 3.22
CA VAL A 167 14.79 7.43 3.34
C VAL A 167 15.18 7.60 4.79
N VAL A 168 15.55 6.51 5.46
CA VAL A 168 16.11 6.58 6.81
C VAL A 168 17.63 6.64 6.69
N ASN A 169 18.21 7.81 7.01
CA ASN A 169 19.65 8.02 6.90
C ASN A 169 20.42 7.25 7.99
N PRO A 170 21.73 6.99 7.81
CA PRO A 170 22.59 6.44 8.86
C PRO A 170 22.41 7.16 10.20
N GLY A 171 22.19 6.40 11.28
CA GLY A 171 21.90 6.94 12.61
C GLY A 171 20.46 7.38 12.85
N GLY A 172 19.58 7.26 11.84
CA GLY A 172 18.16 7.61 11.95
C GLY A 172 17.43 6.78 13.01
N ALA A 173 16.72 7.45 13.91
CA ALA A 173 15.98 6.81 14.99
C ALA A 173 14.77 6.03 14.47
N GLY A 174 14.50 4.88 15.09
CA GLY A 174 13.28 4.11 14.84
C GLY A 174 12.04 4.82 15.38
N GLN A 175 10.88 4.31 14.96
CA GLN A 175 9.58 4.76 15.43
C GLN A 175 9.08 3.88 16.58
N THR A 176 8.04 4.33 17.26
CA THR A 176 7.27 3.50 18.18
C THR A 176 6.22 2.68 17.43
N ALA A 177 5.76 1.59 18.06
CA ALA A 177 4.72 0.75 17.48
C ALA A 177 3.48 1.58 17.17
N HIS A 178 2.87 1.37 16.01
CA HIS A 178 1.60 1.98 15.64
C HIS A 178 0.79 1.06 14.76
N ARG A 179 -0.46 1.47 14.53
CA ARG A 179 -1.32 0.95 13.46
C ARG A 179 -1.54 2.07 12.46
N ASP A 180 -1.69 1.69 11.20
CA ASP A 180 -1.94 2.61 10.11
C ASP A 180 -3.44 2.72 9.78
N TYR A 181 -3.71 3.58 8.80
CA TYR A 181 -5.03 3.94 8.30
C TYR A 181 -5.87 4.74 9.29
N HIS A 182 -7.03 5.24 8.87
CA HIS A 182 -7.68 6.37 9.54
C HIS A 182 -7.81 6.26 11.07
N LEU A 183 -8.18 5.10 11.62
CA LEU A 183 -8.26 4.91 13.09
C LEU A 183 -6.89 4.92 13.79
N GLY A 184 -5.83 4.51 13.09
CA GLY A 184 -4.45 4.55 13.56
C GLY A 184 -3.94 5.96 13.85
N PHE A 185 -4.42 6.96 13.11
CA PHE A 185 -4.03 8.37 13.27
C PHE A 185 -4.85 9.15 14.29
N LEU A 186 -5.89 8.54 14.87
CA LEU A 186 -6.76 9.19 15.84
C LEU A 186 -6.23 9.04 17.27
N SER A 187 -6.63 9.98 18.13
CA SER A 187 -6.53 9.80 19.58
C SER A 187 -7.40 8.63 20.04
N ASN A 188 -7.06 7.99 21.16
CA ASN A 188 -7.87 6.90 21.72
C ASN A 188 -9.33 7.34 21.97
N ALA A 189 -9.55 8.55 22.48
CA ALA A 189 -10.90 9.08 22.71
C ALA A 189 -11.72 9.18 21.41
N THR A 190 -11.11 9.64 20.32
CA THR A 190 -11.78 9.74 19.01
C THR A 190 -11.97 8.36 18.38
N ALA A 191 -11.00 7.46 18.47
CA ALA A 191 -11.12 6.10 17.97
C ALA A 191 -12.21 5.29 18.71
N ALA A 192 -12.35 5.48 20.03
CA ALA A 192 -13.40 4.88 20.85
C ALA A 192 -14.81 5.40 20.49
N ALA A 193 -14.90 6.55 19.82
CA ALA A 193 -16.15 7.09 19.26
C ALA A 193 -16.54 6.50 17.89
N TYR A 194 -15.81 5.49 17.39
CA TYR A 194 -16.29 4.57 16.36
C TYR A 194 -16.73 3.19 16.92
N PRO A 195 -17.87 2.63 16.46
CA PRO A 195 -18.38 1.36 16.97
C PRO A 195 -17.49 0.19 16.55
N ALA A 196 -17.55 -0.93 17.28
CA ALA A 196 -16.62 -2.06 17.11
C ALA A 196 -16.56 -2.61 15.66
N HIS A 197 -17.68 -2.59 14.91
CA HIS A 197 -17.68 -3.01 13.51
C HIS A 197 -16.88 -2.09 12.58
N VAL A 198 -16.72 -0.80 12.91
CA VAL A 198 -15.84 0.11 12.16
C VAL A 198 -14.37 -0.20 12.44
N HIS A 199 -14.00 -0.59 13.66
CA HIS A 199 -12.66 -1.09 13.97
C HIS A 199 -12.30 -2.33 13.16
N ARG A 200 -13.28 -3.22 12.91
CA ARG A 200 -13.12 -4.41 12.07
C ARG A 200 -13.10 -4.08 10.56
N LEU A 201 -13.91 -3.11 10.12
CA LEU A 201 -14.01 -2.70 8.72
C LEU A 201 -12.79 -1.89 8.26
N SER A 202 -12.29 -0.97 9.09
CA SER A 202 -11.21 -0.04 8.75
C SER A 202 -10.00 -0.74 8.10
N PRO A 203 -9.42 -1.82 8.67
CA PRO A 203 -8.25 -2.45 8.09
C PRO A 203 -8.51 -3.23 6.80
N VAL A 204 -9.76 -3.54 6.44
CA VAL A 204 -10.06 -4.23 5.16
C VAL A 204 -10.20 -3.27 3.98
N LEU A 205 -10.21 -1.95 4.24
CA LEU A 205 -10.33 -0.91 3.21
C LEU A 205 -8.97 -0.42 2.68
N THR A 206 -7.86 -0.91 3.23
CA THR A 206 -6.52 -0.58 2.74
C THR A 206 -5.54 -1.73 2.93
N LEU A 207 -4.41 -1.66 2.23
CA LEU A 207 -3.25 -2.52 2.36
C LEU A 207 -2.01 -1.64 2.43
N GLN A 208 -1.13 -1.89 3.40
CA GLN A 208 0.20 -1.28 3.41
C GLN A 208 1.17 -2.15 2.61
N GLY A 209 2.07 -1.50 1.90
CA GLY A 209 3.16 -2.11 1.18
C GLY A 209 4.45 -1.32 1.33
N ALA A 210 5.58 -1.98 1.15
CA ALA A 210 6.88 -1.34 1.07
C ALA A 210 7.74 -2.08 0.05
N VAL A 211 8.22 -1.37 -0.97
CA VAL A 211 9.21 -1.89 -1.92
C VAL A 211 10.59 -1.41 -1.50
N ALA A 212 11.56 -2.32 -1.44
CA ALA A 212 12.93 -2.00 -1.09
C ALA A 212 13.68 -1.42 -2.30
N HIS A 213 14.19 -0.19 -2.19
CA HIS A 213 14.99 0.47 -3.24
C HIS A 213 16.51 0.34 -3.01
N CYS A 214 16.90 -0.30 -1.92
CA CYS A 214 18.26 -0.72 -1.63
C CYS A 214 18.21 -2.05 -0.87
N ASP A 215 19.36 -2.69 -0.67
CA ASP A 215 19.44 -3.76 0.30
C ASP A 215 19.23 -3.19 1.70
N MET A 216 18.43 -3.89 2.50
CA MET A 216 18.05 -3.51 3.85
C MET A 216 18.42 -4.65 4.81
N PRO A 217 19.71 -4.81 5.17
CA PRO A 217 20.07 -5.69 6.27
C PRO A 217 19.43 -5.20 7.57
N VAL A 218 19.25 -6.06 8.56
CA VAL A 218 18.56 -5.73 9.82
C VAL A 218 19.14 -4.48 10.51
N GLU A 219 20.46 -4.31 10.44
CA GLU A 219 21.20 -3.16 10.98
C GLU A 219 20.77 -1.83 10.34
N SER A 220 20.28 -1.84 9.10
CA SER A 220 19.79 -0.65 8.39
C SER A 220 18.38 -0.23 8.85
N GLY A 221 17.75 -1.00 9.73
CA GLY A 221 16.45 -0.69 10.28
C GLY A 221 15.27 -0.88 9.31
N PRO A 222 15.14 -2.01 8.58
CA PRO A 222 13.88 -2.36 7.92
C PRO A 222 12.72 -2.36 8.95
N THR A 223 11.49 -2.38 8.46
CA THR A 223 10.30 -2.28 9.33
C THR A 223 10.25 -3.43 10.34
N LEU A 224 9.89 -3.09 11.58
CA LEU A 224 9.60 -4.00 12.69
C LEU A 224 8.13 -4.39 12.60
N TYR A 225 7.83 -5.68 12.77
CA TYR A 225 6.47 -6.20 12.65
C TYR A 225 6.10 -7.06 13.85
N LEU A 226 4.82 -7.12 14.21
CA LEU A 226 4.33 -8.06 15.21
C LEU A 226 3.22 -8.93 14.60
N PRO A 227 3.57 -10.07 13.95
CA PRO A 227 2.61 -10.97 13.32
C PRO A 227 1.42 -11.32 14.24
N TYR A 228 0.23 -11.47 13.65
CA TYR A 228 -1.06 -11.70 14.32
C TYR A 228 -1.64 -10.53 15.13
N SER A 229 -0.88 -9.47 15.40
CA SER A 229 -1.37 -8.33 16.17
C SER A 229 -2.56 -7.60 15.53
N GLN A 230 -2.73 -7.69 14.20
CA GLN A 230 -3.88 -7.11 13.49
C GLN A 230 -5.22 -7.73 13.88
N ARG A 231 -5.20 -8.95 14.43
CA ARG A 231 -6.40 -9.66 14.86
C ARG A 231 -6.96 -9.15 16.19
N TYR A 232 -6.18 -8.35 16.91
CA TYR A 232 -6.61 -7.81 18.19
C TYR A 232 -7.59 -6.65 17.98
N GLU A 233 -8.86 -6.89 18.27
CA GLU A 233 -9.97 -5.97 17.97
C GLU A 233 -9.81 -4.61 18.65
N PRO A 234 -9.48 -4.49 19.96
CA PRO A 234 -9.22 -3.21 20.61
C PRO A 234 -7.88 -2.56 20.23
N GLY A 235 -7.10 -3.13 19.30
CA GLY A 235 -5.71 -2.70 19.14
C GLY A 235 -5.51 -1.30 18.55
N TYR A 236 -6.54 -0.67 17.96
CA TYR A 236 -6.49 0.77 17.64
C TYR A 236 -6.52 1.66 18.88
N LEU A 237 -6.91 1.14 20.04
CA LEU A 237 -6.84 1.80 21.36
C LEU A 237 -5.60 1.33 22.14
N ALA A 238 -5.18 0.09 21.92
CA ALA A 238 -4.13 -0.55 22.73
C ALA A 238 -2.70 -0.15 22.36
N TRP A 239 -2.39 0.12 21.08
CA TRP A 239 -0.98 0.20 20.64
C TRP A 239 -0.16 1.30 21.36
N ARG A 240 -0.79 2.34 21.90
CA ARG A 240 -0.12 3.45 22.63
C ARG A 240 0.05 3.17 24.12
N LEU A 241 -0.61 2.13 24.64
CA LEU A 241 -0.55 1.80 26.05
C LEU A 241 0.85 1.26 26.39
N PRO A 242 1.46 1.70 27.51
CA PRO A 242 2.85 1.36 27.84
C PRO A 242 3.15 -0.15 27.82
N GLU A 243 2.24 -0.96 28.33
CA GLU A 243 2.39 -2.42 28.40
C GLU A 243 2.35 -3.11 27.03
N PHE A 244 1.64 -2.51 26.05
CA PHE A 244 1.61 -2.98 24.68
C PHE A 244 2.85 -2.53 23.89
N GLN A 245 3.34 -1.31 24.11
CA GLN A 245 4.62 -0.83 23.55
C GLN A 245 5.78 -1.68 24.05
N ALA A 246 5.88 -1.91 25.36
CA ALA A 246 6.91 -2.76 25.96
C ALA A 246 6.84 -4.20 25.41
N TYR A 247 5.63 -4.72 25.20
CA TYR A 247 5.46 -6.05 24.59
C TYR A 247 5.94 -6.07 23.13
N PHE A 248 5.59 -5.06 22.33
CA PHE A 248 6.07 -4.93 20.95
C PHE A 248 7.59 -4.82 20.87
N GLU A 249 8.21 -3.97 21.69
CA GLU A 249 9.66 -3.82 21.74
C GLU A 249 10.38 -5.14 22.04
N ALA A 250 9.78 -5.99 22.89
CA ALA A 250 10.36 -7.28 23.27
C ALA A 250 10.10 -8.42 22.26
N HIS A 251 9.06 -8.34 21.42
CA HIS A 251 8.59 -9.48 20.61
C HIS A 251 8.43 -9.21 19.11
N HIS A 252 8.71 -7.99 18.65
CA HIS A 252 8.68 -7.70 17.21
C HIS A 252 9.70 -8.57 16.47
N VAL A 253 9.41 -8.81 15.20
CA VAL A 253 10.26 -9.51 14.24
C VAL A 253 10.74 -8.51 13.19
N GLN A 254 11.88 -8.80 12.58
CA GLN A 254 12.46 -7.91 11.57
C GLN A 254 13.19 -8.77 10.52
N LEU A 255 12.76 -8.65 9.26
CA LEU A 255 13.36 -9.41 8.17
C LEU A 255 14.26 -8.50 7.33
N PRO A 256 15.43 -8.97 6.89
CA PRO A 256 16.20 -8.28 5.87
C PRO A 256 15.45 -8.34 4.53
N LEU A 257 15.58 -7.29 3.73
CA LEU A 257 15.03 -7.22 2.37
C LEU A 257 16.16 -6.94 1.38
N ALA A 258 16.15 -7.62 0.23
CA ALA A 258 17.00 -7.25 -0.89
C ALA A 258 16.31 -6.16 -1.72
N LYS A 259 17.09 -5.39 -2.50
CA LYS A 259 16.52 -4.45 -3.47
C LYS A 259 15.52 -5.17 -4.39
N GLY A 260 14.33 -4.61 -4.54
CA GLY A 260 13.26 -5.16 -5.37
C GLY A 260 12.36 -6.17 -4.66
N ASP A 261 12.64 -6.53 -3.41
CA ASP A 261 11.69 -7.24 -2.56
C ASP A 261 10.54 -6.29 -2.17
N ALA A 262 9.36 -6.88 -1.90
CA ALA A 262 8.21 -6.15 -1.42
C ALA A 262 7.61 -6.80 -0.17
N ALA A 263 7.37 -6.02 0.88
CA ALA A 263 6.58 -6.43 2.03
C ALA A 263 5.16 -5.86 1.90
N PHE A 264 4.15 -6.65 2.25
CA PHE A 264 2.76 -6.19 2.35
C PHE A 264 2.17 -6.64 3.66
N PHE A 265 1.39 -5.77 4.30
CA PHE A 265 0.80 -6.08 5.59
C PHE A 265 -0.54 -5.38 5.80
N ASN A 266 -1.36 -6.00 6.64
CA ASN A 266 -2.61 -5.44 7.10
C ASN A 266 -2.32 -4.15 7.90
N PRO A 267 -2.99 -3.03 7.62
CA PRO A 267 -2.75 -1.75 8.32
C PRO A 267 -2.98 -1.81 9.85
N ALA A 268 -3.76 -2.76 10.35
CA ALA A 268 -3.94 -2.98 11.78
C ALA A 268 -2.81 -3.80 12.42
N LEU A 269 -1.82 -4.28 11.67
CA LEU A 269 -0.64 -4.90 12.24
C LEU A 269 0.14 -3.85 13.03
N PHE A 270 0.54 -4.17 14.27
CA PHE A 270 1.49 -3.35 15.01
C PHE A 270 2.83 -3.40 14.26
N HIS A 271 3.34 -2.24 13.93
CA HIS A 271 4.61 -2.10 13.22
C HIS A 271 5.28 -0.77 13.55
N ALA A 272 6.56 -0.64 13.19
CA ALA A 272 7.34 0.57 13.36
C ALA A 272 8.54 0.58 12.40
N ALA A 273 9.01 1.75 11.98
CA ALA A 273 10.32 1.81 11.34
C ALA A 273 11.45 1.45 12.33
N GLY A 274 12.40 0.61 11.92
CA GLY A 274 13.57 0.28 12.72
C GLY A 274 14.59 1.43 12.80
N THR A 275 15.44 1.41 13.83
CA THR A 275 16.58 2.34 13.92
C THR A 275 17.65 1.94 12.91
N ASN A 276 18.13 2.88 12.11
CA ASN A 276 19.25 2.66 11.20
C ASN A 276 20.56 2.82 11.96
N ARG A 277 21.23 1.69 12.24
CA ARG A 277 22.51 1.61 12.97
C ARG A 277 23.72 1.51 12.05
N THR A 278 23.51 1.54 10.74
CA THR A 278 24.61 1.52 9.76
C THR A 278 25.32 2.87 9.70
N ALA A 279 26.51 2.90 9.08
CA ALA A 279 27.27 4.11 8.86
C ALA A 279 27.04 4.71 7.46
N ASP A 280 26.57 3.90 6.51
CA ASP A 280 26.63 4.18 5.07
C ASP A 280 25.36 3.84 4.28
N VAL A 281 24.41 3.11 4.87
CA VAL A 281 23.17 2.74 4.17
C VAL A 281 22.12 3.83 4.36
N ARG A 282 21.75 4.50 3.27
CA ARG A 282 20.52 5.31 3.19
C ARG A 282 19.35 4.37 2.86
N ARG A 283 18.64 3.92 3.88
CA ARG A 283 17.59 2.90 3.75
C ARG A 283 16.34 3.47 3.07
N THR A 284 16.26 3.30 1.75
CA THR A 284 15.21 3.86 0.89
C THR A 284 14.12 2.83 0.60
N ALA A 285 12.88 3.14 1.00
CA ALA A 285 11.70 2.35 0.68
C ALA A 285 10.63 3.23 0.00
N ASN A 286 9.95 2.69 -1.01
CA ASN A 286 8.70 3.25 -1.50
C ASN A 286 7.56 2.63 -0.71
N LEU A 287 6.96 3.41 0.19
CA LEU A 287 5.83 2.99 1.00
C LEU A 287 4.56 3.13 0.17
N LEU A 288 3.88 2.03 -0.07
CA LEU A 288 2.61 1.99 -0.76
C LEU A 288 1.49 1.97 0.29
N GLN A 289 0.53 2.87 0.15
CA GLN A 289 -0.76 2.71 0.79
C GLN A 289 -1.79 2.54 -0.30
N VAL A 290 -2.34 1.33 -0.40
CA VAL A 290 -3.29 0.99 -1.45
C VAL A 290 -4.68 0.88 -0.84
N SER A 291 -5.62 1.71 -1.27
CA SER A 291 -6.98 1.74 -0.75
C SER A 291 -7.92 0.96 -1.66
N SER A 292 -8.96 0.36 -1.08
CA SER A 292 -10.10 -0.14 -1.85
C SER A 292 -10.78 1.03 -2.57
N ALA A 293 -11.48 0.75 -3.67
CA ALA A 293 -12.41 1.67 -4.31
C ALA A 293 -13.44 2.29 -3.35
N PHE A 294 -13.71 1.61 -2.22
CA PHE A 294 -14.65 2.07 -1.19
C PHE A 294 -13.95 2.74 0.02
N GLY A 295 -12.63 2.76 0.03
CA GLY A 295 -11.81 3.38 1.07
C GLY A 295 -11.48 4.83 0.75
N ARG A 296 -11.14 5.61 1.78
CA ARG A 296 -10.51 6.92 1.59
C ARG A 296 -8.99 6.74 1.60
N ALA A 297 -8.27 7.37 0.68
CA ALA A 297 -6.81 7.42 0.71
C ALA A 297 -6.33 8.48 1.73
N MET A 298 -5.11 8.33 2.25
CA MET A 298 -4.51 9.34 3.14
C MET A 298 -4.19 10.66 2.44
N GLU A 299 -3.85 10.61 1.16
CA GLU A 299 -3.47 11.78 0.38
C GLU A 299 -4.27 11.87 -0.92
N THR A 300 -4.47 13.10 -1.39
CA THR A 300 -5.12 13.37 -2.67
C THR A 300 -4.10 13.20 -3.80
N VAL A 301 -4.50 12.47 -4.84
CA VAL A 301 -3.75 12.32 -6.09
C VAL A 301 -4.57 12.94 -7.21
N ASP A 302 -3.97 13.80 -8.02
CA ASP A 302 -4.56 14.27 -9.27
C ASP A 302 -4.49 13.15 -10.32
N ARG A 303 -5.48 12.27 -10.28
CA ARG A 303 -5.57 11.12 -11.18
C ARG A 303 -5.76 11.54 -12.64
N GLU A 304 -6.35 12.71 -12.89
CA GLU A 304 -6.45 13.27 -14.24
C GLU A 304 -5.07 13.63 -14.77
N ALA A 305 -4.25 14.33 -13.98
CA ALA A 305 -2.87 14.65 -14.36
C ALA A 305 -2.03 13.38 -14.59
N VAL A 306 -2.12 12.39 -13.68
CA VAL A 306 -1.42 11.11 -13.81
C VAL A 306 -1.84 10.36 -15.07
N ALA A 307 -3.16 10.19 -15.30
CA ALA A 307 -3.66 9.50 -16.48
C ALA A 307 -3.22 10.18 -17.79
N ASN A 308 -3.26 11.52 -17.84
CA ASN A 308 -2.79 12.27 -19.00
C ASN A 308 -1.28 12.14 -19.24
N ALA A 309 -0.46 12.13 -18.18
CA ALA A 309 0.99 12.01 -18.29
C ALA A 309 1.44 10.62 -18.78
N VAL A 310 0.76 9.57 -18.30
CA VAL A 310 1.11 8.17 -18.60
C VAL A 310 0.51 7.67 -19.92
N PHE A 311 -0.56 8.30 -20.41
CA PHE A 311 -1.26 7.85 -21.61
C PHE A 311 -0.40 7.71 -22.88
N PRO A 312 0.52 8.65 -23.22
CA PRO A 312 1.41 8.47 -24.37
C PRO A 312 2.27 7.20 -24.26
N VAL A 313 2.73 6.86 -23.06
CA VAL A 313 3.49 5.63 -22.79
C VAL A 313 2.61 4.40 -23.00
N LEU A 314 1.38 4.41 -22.50
CA LEU A 314 0.43 3.31 -22.72
C LEU A 314 0.17 3.06 -24.22
N LEU A 315 0.00 4.12 -25.01
CA LEU A 315 -0.17 4.00 -26.46
C LEU A 315 1.08 3.45 -27.16
N GLY A 316 2.27 3.97 -26.81
CA GLY A 316 3.54 3.51 -27.36
C GLY A 316 3.76 2.03 -27.08
N ARG A 317 3.59 1.62 -25.82
CA ARG A 317 3.74 0.22 -25.38
C ARG A 317 2.70 -0.70 -26.01
N ALA A 318 1.46 -0.26 -26.12
CA ALA A 318 0.42 -1.03 -26.83
C ALA A 318 0.78 -1.23 -28.32
N ALA A 319 1.35 -0.21 -28.98
CA ALA A 319 1.81 -0.32 -30.36
C ALA A 319 3.03 -1.23 -30.52
N GLU A 320 3.89 -1.31 -29.50
CA GLU A 320 5.01 -2.25 -29.39
C GLU A 320 4.59 -3.69 -29.04
N GLY A 321 3.30 -3.92 -28.76
CA GLY A 321 2.76 -5.25 -28.43
C GLY A 321 2.83 -5.62 -26.95
N ALA A 322 2.86 -4.64 -26.04
CA ALA A 322 2.72 -4.89 -24.62
C ALA A 322 1.42 -5.68 -24.32
N GLY A 323 1.50 -6.65 -23.41
CA GLY A 323 0.38 -7.50 -23.04
C GLY A 323 -0.73 -6.74 -22.31
N GLU A 324 -1.95 -7.26 -22.37
CA GLU A 324 -3.13 -6.66 -21.73
C GLU A 324 -2.94 -6.48 -20.22
N ALA A 325 -2.37 -7.47 -19.53
CA ALA A 325 -2.08 -7.38 -18.09
C ALA A 325 -1.14 -6.21 -17.75
N TRP A 326 -0.13 -5.96 -18.59
CA TRP A 326 0.79 -4.84 -18.41
C TRP A 326 0.04 -3.51 -18.48
N LEU A 327 -0.80 -3.33 -19.51
CA LEU A 327 -1.61 -2.12 -19.69
C LEU A 327 -2.58 -1.92 -18.52
N GLU A 328 -3.28 -2.96 -18.11
CA GLU A 328 -4.24 -2.90 -17.00
C GLU A 328 -3.57 -2.58 -15.66
N ASN A 329 -2.40 -3.14 -15.37
CA ASN A 329 -1.66 -2.84 -14.13
C ASN A 329 -1.30 -1.35 -14.06
N VAL A 330 -0.81 -0.77 -15.17
CA VAL A 330 -0.49 0.67 -15.24
C VAL A 330 -1.75 1.52 -15.11
N ILE A 331 -2.84 1.15 -15.78
CA ILE A 331 -4.12 1.87 -15.69
C ILE A 331 -4.65 1.86 -14.25
N ALA A 332 -4.62 0.70 -13.57
CA ALA A 332 -5.07 0.56 -12.18
C ALA A 332 -4.25 1.41 -11.20
N ALA A 333 -2.97 1.64 -11.46
CA ALA A 333 -2.15 2.55 -10.66
C ALA A 333 -2.36 4.03 -10.99
N SER A 334 -2.86 4.34 -12.19
CA SER A 334 -2.92 5.71 -12.74
C SER A 334 -4.24 6.41 -12.47
N ALA A 335 -5.37 5.74 -12.73
CA ALA A 335 -6.68 6.36 -12.85
C ALA A 335 -7.67 5.89 -11.78
N GLU A 336 -8.66 6.72 -11.45
CA GLU A 336 -9.77 6.35 -10.57
C GLU A 336 -10.57 5.17 -11.17
N GLY A 337 -10.62 4.07 -10.42
CA GLY A 337 -11.29 2.83 -10.81
C GLY A 337 -12.76 2.76 -10.41
N TYR A 338 -13.25 3.70 -9.59
CA TYR A 338 -14.62 3.73 -9.10
C TYR A 338 -15.37 4.99 -9.56
N PRO A 339 -16.61 4.89 -10.05
CA PRO A 339 -17.33 6.05 -10.59
C PRO A 339 -17.80 7.05 -9.54
N PHE A 340 -17.82 6.69 -8.25
CA PHE A 340 -18.30 7.54 -7.17
C PHE A 340 -17.15 8.08 -6.30
N PRO A 341 -17.33 9.26 -5.66
CA PRO A 341 -18.49 10.15 -5.78
C PRO A 341 -18.57 10.82 -7.17
N THR A 342 -19.80 11.14 -7.58
CA THR A 342 -20.13 11.95 -8.76
C THR A 342 -21.40 12.76 -8.46
N ASN A 343 -21.68 13.82 -9.23
CA ASN A 343 -22.98 14.47 -9.19
C ASN A 343 -23.92 13.77 -10.18
N LEU A 344 -24.99 13.16 -9.65
CA LEU A 344 -25.97 12.41 -10.45
C LEU A 344 -26.91 13.29 -11.29
N ASP A 345 -27.01 14.59 -11.00
CA ASP A 345 -27.77 15.54 -11.83
C ASP A 345 -27.04 15.85 -13.14
N SER A 346 -25.71 15.98 -13.09
CA SER A 346 -24.85 16.32 -14.24
C SER A 346 -24.13 15.12 -14.87
N ASP A 347 -23.97 14.01 -14.14
CA ASP A 347 -23.34 12.76 -14.60
C ASP A 347 -24.24 11.53 -14.33
N PRO A 348 -25.48 11.50 -14.86
CA PRO A 348 -26.40 10.40 -14.62
C PRO A 348 -25.92 9.10 -15.31
N PRO A 349 -26.30 7.93 -14.78
CA PRO A 349 -26.00 6.66 -15.42
C PRO A 349 -26.84 6.47 -16.70
N VAL A 350 -26.29 6.83 -17.86
CA VAL A 350 -26.98 6.72 -19.16
C VAL A 350 -26.89 5.29 -19.73
N ASP A 351 -25.72 4.66 -19.63
CA ASP A 351 -25.40 3.38 -20.29
C ASP A 351 -25.23 2.20 -19.29
N GLY A 352 -25.68 2.35 -18.05
CA GLY A 352 -25.48 1.34 -17.01
C GLY A 352 -26.07 1.71 -15.66
N LEU A 353 -25.50 1.13 -14.58
CA LEU A 353 -25.88 1.45 -13.19
C LEU A 353 -25.08 2.63 -12.61
N ALA A 354 -24.02 3.06 -13.29
CA ALA A 354 -23.16 4.17 -12.92
C ALA A 354 -22.54 4.78 -14.20
N PRO A 355 -22.11 6.05 -14.19
CA PRO A 355 -21.26 6.61 -15.25
C PRO A 355 -19.91 5.85 -15.31
N PRO A 356 -19.16 5.95 -16.43
CA PRO A 356 -17.84 5.32 -16.53
C PRO A 356 -16.85 5.90 -15.51
N ALA A 357 -16.05 5.04 -14.91
CA ALA A 357 -14.90 5.46 -14.11
C ALA A 357 -13.79 6.03 -15.01
N GLN A 358 -12.87 6.77 -14.42
CA GLN A 358 -11.74 7.35 -15.16
C GLN A 358 -10.89 6.27 -15.83
N ALA A 359 -10.65 5.16 -15.13
CA ALA A 359 -9.96 4.00 -15.67
C ALA A 359 -10.69 3.37 -16.88
N ASP A 360 -12.02 3.43 -16.94
CA ASP A 360 -12.80 2.93 -18.08
C ASP A 360 -12.57 3.81 -19.32
N VAL A 361 -12.53 5.12 -19.13
CA VAL A 361 -12.23 6.09 -20.20
C VAL A 361 -10.79 5.88 -20.70
N LEU A 362 -9.83 5.70 -19.79
CA LEU A 362 -8.43 5.45 -20.15
C LEU A 362 -8.26 4.13 -20.92
N ARG A 363 -8.87 3.03 -20.46
CA ARG A 363 -8.88 1.74 -21.19
C ARG A 363 -9.44 1.89 -22.60
N ARG A 364 -10.58 2.60 -22.73
CA ARG A 364 -11.19 2.88 -24.03
C ARG A 364 -10.22 3.66 -24.93
N ALA A 365 -9.58 4.70 -24.39
CA ALA A 365 -8.66 5.55 -25.13
C ALA A 365 -7.45 4.77 -25.67
N VAL A 366 -6.90 3.84 -24.88
CA VAL A 366 -5.80 2.96 -25.32
C VAL A 366 -6.28 2.02 -26.43
N ARG A 367 -7.40 1.32 -26.22
CA ARG A 367 -7.95 0.36 -27.21
C ARG A 367 -8.28 1.02 -28.54
N GLU A 368 -8.87 2.20 -28.51
CA GLU A 368 -9.29 2.95 -29.69
C GLU A 368 -8.21 3.89 -30.23
N LYS A 369 -7.01 3.89 -29.63
CA LYS A 369 -5.85 4.69 -30.06
C LYS A 369 -6.16 6.17 -30.19
N TRP A 370 -6.80 6.74 -29.16
CA TRP A 370 -7.13 8.16 -29.13
C TRP A 370 -5.87 9.03 -29.13
N THR A 371 -6.00 10.28 -29.56
CA THR A 371 -4.95 11.28 -29.36
C THR A 371 -4.89 11.72 -27.89
N PRO A 372 -3.72 12.15 -27.38
CA PRO A 372 -3.61 12.71 -26.02
C PRO A 372 -4.59 13.86 -25.76
N GLU A 373 -4.83 14.72 -26.75
CA GLU A 373 -5.76 15.85 -26.65
C GLU A 373 -7.21 15.37 -26.46
N ARG A 374 -7.59 14.28 -27.14
CA ARG A 374 -8.93 13.70 -27.00
C ARG A 374 -9.12 13.10 -25.61
N LEU A 375 -8.14 12.34 -25.11
CA LEU A 375 -8.22 11.82 -23.74
C LEU A 375 -8.36 12.97 -22.74
N ARG A 376 -7.53 14.00 -22.85
CA ARG A 376 -7.58 15.17 -21.96
C ARG A 376 -8.96 15.81 -21.94
N ALA A 377 -9.54 16.05 -23.12
CA ALA A 377 -10.87 16.64 -23.22
C ALA A 377 -11.96 15.76 -22.57
N GLU A 378 -11.90 14.45 -22.76
CA GLU A 378 -12.89 13.50 -22.22
C GLU A 378 -12.77 13.33 -20.70
N LEU A 379 -11.53 13.27 -20.19
CA LEU A 379 -11.28 13.25 -18.74
C LEU A 379 -11.75 14.55 -18.10
N ARG A 380 -11.40 15.71 -18.69
CA ARG A 380 -11.78 17.02 -18.18
C ARG A 380 -13.30 17.20 -18.15
N ALA A 381 -13.99 16.83 -19.23
CA ALA A 381 -15.43 16.87 -19.28
C ALA A 381 -16.07 15.95 -18.22
N GLY A 382 -15.46 14.79 -17.94
CA GLY A 382 -15.88 13.91 -16.85
C GLY A 382 -15.71 14.53 -15.47
N ALA A 383 -14.57 15.18 -15.21
CA ALA A 383 -14.32 15.90 -13.97
C ALA A 383 -15.31 17.05 -13.76
N GLU A 384 -15.57 17.84 -14.82
CA GLU A 384 -16.54 18.94 -14.77
C GLU A 384 -17.95 18.43 -14.45
N ARG A 385 -18.40 17.32 -15.04
CA ARG A 385 -19.70 16.72 -14.68
C ARG A 385 -19.75 16.22 -13.24
N ARG A 386 -18.64 15.75 -12.66
CA ARG A 386 -18.57 15.30 -11.26
C ARG A 386 -18.65 16.45 -10.25
N GLU A 387 -18.14 17.63 -10.60
CA GLU A 387 -18.03 18.80 -9.72
C GLU A 387 -19.19 19.81 -9.86
N SER A 388 -19.89 19.81 -11.00
CA SER A 388 -20.96 20.78 -11.33
C SER A 388 -22.13 20.75 -10.37
#